data_AF-A0A7C2G5N6-F1
#
_entry.id   AF-A0A7C2G5N6-F1
#
_cell.length_a   1.000
_cell.length_b   1.000
_cell.length_c   1.000
_cell.angle_alpha   90.00
_cell.angle_beta   90.00
_cell.angle_gamma   90.00
#
_symmetry.space_group_name_H-M   'P 1'
#
loop_
_entity.id
_entity.type
_entity.pdbx_description
1 polymer ?
#
loop_
_entity_poly.entity_id
_entity_poly.type
_entity_poly.pdbx_seq_one_letter_code
_entity_poly.pdbx_strand_id
1 'polypeptide(L)'
;MREEVRRGNLSHRLLRQAMRELLLLEASDWPFLIDTGQAEAYARERYEGHAEAFFRLLKGVSPEELKALEERDNPFPEADPRLYLGVG
;
A
#
# COMPACT_ATOMS: atom_id res chain seq x y z
N MET A 1 5.53 17.96 6.56
CA MET A 1 4.67 16.85 6.12
C MET A 1 4.37 16.92 4.61
N ARG A 2 3.60 17.89 4.08
CA ARG A 2 3.39 18.05 2.61
C ARG A 2 4.68 18.31 1.80
N GLU A 3 5.72 18.86 2.43
CA GLU A 3 7.01 19.17 1.80
C GLU A 3 7.94 17.95 1.62
N GLU A 4 7.91 16.95 2.52
CA GLU A 4 8.85 15.81 2.43
C GLU A 4 8.49 14.83 1.31
N VAL A 5 7.18 14.61 1.14
CA VAL A 5 6.61 13.89 -0.01
C VAL A 5 6.98 14.60 -1.31
N ARG A 6 6.95 15.93 -1.33
CA ARG A 6 7.27 16.77 -2.49
C ARG A 6 8.77 16.84 -2.79
N ARG A 7 9.63 16.60 -1.80
CA ARG A 7 11.10 16.63 -1.90
C ARG A 7 11.74 15.27 -2.19
N GLY A 8 10.96 14.18 -2.22
CA GLY A 8 11.50 12.82 -2.40
C GLY A 8 12.15 12.24 -1.14
N ASN A 9 11.84 12.77 0.04
CA ASN A 9 12.49 12.40 1.31
C ASN A 9 11.76 11.29 2.09
N LEU A 10 10.87 10.53 1.44
CA LEU A 10 10.27 9.37 2.08
C LEU A 10 11.33 8.27 2.26
N SER A 11 11.37 7.66 3.44
CA SER A 11 12.34 6.58 3.70
C SER A 11 12.08 5.40 2.75
N HIS A 12 13.15 4.71 2.34
CA HIS A 12 13.05 3.51 1.52
C HIS A 12 12.17 2.43 2.17
N ARG A 13 12.21 2.32 3.51
CA ARG A 13 11.34 1.42 4.29
C ARG A 13 9.85 1.76 4.12
N LEU A 14 9.49 3.04 4.23
CA LEU A 14 8.12 3.50 4.05
C LEU A 14 7.66 3.27 2.60
N LEU A 15 8.49 3.61 1.62
CA LEU A 15 8.19 3.39 0.20
C LEU A 15 7.99 1.90 -0.11
N ARG A 16 8.77 1.02 0.52
CA ARG A 16 8.58 -0.43 0.39
C ARG A 16 7.22 -0.87 0.92
N GLN A 17 6.80 -0.38 2.09
CA GLN A 17 5.48 -0.71 2.61
C GLN A 17 4.37 -0.12 1.72
N ALA A 18 4.52 1.12 1.25
CA ALA A 18 3.55 1.71 0.33
C ALA A 18 3.44 0.90 -0.98
N MET A 19 4.56 0.39 -1.50
CA MET A 19 4.53 -0.52 -2.64
C MET A 19 3.75 -1.82 -2.35
N ARG A 20 3.87 -2.39 -1.15
CA ARG A 20 3.06 -3.58 -0.77
C ARG A 20 1.58 -3.27 -0.73
N GLU A 21 1.18 -2.16 -0.10
CA GLU A 21 -0.22 -1.75 -0.07
C GLU A 21 -0.78 -1.51 -1.48
N LEU A 22 0.03 -0.94 -2.38
CA LEU A 22 -0.36 -0.77 -3.78
C LEU A 22 -0.54 -2.12 -4.50
N LEU A 23 0.42 -3.04 -4.35
CA LEU A 23 0.31 -4.38 -4.96
C LEU A 23 -0.89 -5.17 -4.42
N LEU A 24 -1.18 -5.04 -3.12
CA LEU A 24 -2.36 -5.66 -2.50
C LEU A 24 -3.65 -5.01 -2.99
N LEU A 25 -3.67 -3.68 -3.16
CA LEU A 25 -4.79 -2.94 -3.73
C LEU A 25 -5.09 -3.36 -5.18
N GLU A 26 -4.05 -3.64 -5.97
CA GLU A 26 -4.13 -4.02 -7.39
C GLU A 26 -4.57 -5.47 -7.64
N ALA A 27 -4.75 -6.28 -6.58
CA ALA A 27 -5.17 -7.66 -6.73
C ALA A 27 -6.56 -7.78 -7.40
N SER A 28 -6.63 -8.56 -8.49
CA SER A 28 -7.87 -8.75 -9.27
C SER A 28 -8.97 -9.49 -8.52
N ASP A 29 -8.62 -10.19 -7.44
CA ASP A 29 -9.56 -10.89 -6.57
C ASP A 29 -10.62 -9.94 -5.99
N TRP A 30 -10.27 -8.70 -5.65
CA TRP A 30 -11.22 -7.76 -5.06
C TRP A 30 -12.39 -7.42 -5.99
N PRO A 31 -12.17 -6.88 -7.21
CA PRO A 31 -13.28 -6.62 -8.12
C PRO A 31 -14.02 -7.90 -8.51
N PHE A 32 -13.32 -9.04 -8.62
CA PHE A 32 -13.95 -10.32 -8.94
C PHE A 32 -14.93 -10.80 -7.85
N LEU A 33 -14.53 -10.76 -6.57
CA LEU A 33 -15.38 -11.15 -5.44
C LEU A 33 -16.58 -10.22 -5.24
N ILE A 34 -16.43 -8.94 -5.61
CA ILE A 34 -17.52 -7.95 -5.62
C ILE A 34 -18.51 -8.28 -6.76
N ASP A 35 -18.01 -8.43 -7.99
CA ASP A 35 -18.86 -8.68 -9.17
C ASP A 35 -19.63 -10.00 -9.08
N THR A 36 -18.99 -11.05 -8.56
CA THR A 36 -19.61 -12.38 -8.40
C THR A 36 -20.50 -12.50 -7.15
N GLY A 37 -20.49 -11.52 -6.25
CA GLY A 37 -21.26 -11.54 -5.00
C GLY A 37 -20.80 -12.60 -3.98
N GLN A 38 -19.64 -13.25 -4.17
CA GLN A 38 -19.17 -14.31 -3.28
C GLN A 38 -18.79 -13.79 -1.88
N ALA A 39 -18.15 -12.63 -1.82
CA ALA A 39 -17.65 -12.04 -0.57
C ALA A 39 -17.57 -10.51 -0.67
N GLU A 40 -18.61 -9.87 -1.22
CA GLU A 40 -18.58 -8.45 -1.57
C GLU A 40 -18.13 -7.54 -0.42
N ALA A 41 -18.74 -7.67 0.77
CA ALA A 41 -18.43 -6.80 1.91
C ALA A 41 -16.96 -6.94 2.34
N TYR A 42 -16.45 -8.17 2.37
CA TYR A 42 -15.05 -8.45 2.70
C TYR A 42 -14.10 -7.87 1.64
N ALA A 43 -14.38 -8.10 0.35
CA ALA A 43 -13.56 -7.60 -0.73
C ALA A 43 -13.51 -6.06 -0.77
N ARG A 44 -14.65 -5.40 -0.52
CA ARG A 44 -14.74 -3.95 -0.40
C ARG A 44 -13.91 -3.43 0.78
N GLU A 45 -14.06 -4.03 1.96
CA GLU A 45 -13.28 -3.65 3.15
C GLU A 45 -11.77 -3.80 2.92
N ARG A 46 -11.33 -4.90 2.28
CA ARG A 46 -9.92 -5.13 1.97
C ARG A 46 -9.37 -4.13 0.96
N TYR A 47 -10.07 -3.92 -0.14
CA TYR A 47 -9.70 -2.95 -1.17
C TYR A 47 -9.59 -1.53 -0.58
N GLU A 48 -10.62 -1.07 0.15
CA GLU A 48 -10.63 0.25 0.77
C GLU A 48 -9.55 0.38 1.85
N GLY A 49 -9.32 -0.66 2.64
CA GLY A 49 -8.28 -0.69 3.66
C GLY A 49 -6.86 -0.56 3.10
N HIS A 50 -6.55 -1.25 1.99
CA HIS A 50 -5.25 -1.10 1.30
C HIS A 50 -5.09 0.29 0.68
N ALA A 51 -6.16 0.84 0.08
CA ALA A 51 -6.13 2.21 -0.44
C ALA A 51 -5.89 3.24 0.68
N GLU A 52 -6.59 3.13 1.80
CA GLU A 52 -6.40 4.00 2.95
C GLU A 52 -4.96 3.92 3.48
N ALA A 53 -4.44 2.70 3.68
CA ALA A 53 -3.08 2.46 4.17
C ALA A 53 -2.03 3.08 3.23
N PHE A 54 -2.16 2.86 1.92
CA PHE A 54 -1.30 3.44 0.90
C PHE A 54 -1.23 4.98 1.00
N PHE A 55 -2.39 5.65 0.98
CA PHE A 55 -2.42 7.10 1.05
C PHE A 55 -1.98 7.64 2.42
N ARG A 56 -2.23 6.91 3.50
CA ARG A 56 -1.79 7.27 4.84
C ARG A 56 -0.26 7.22 4.96
N LEU A 57 0.36 6.14 4.47
CA LEU A 57 1.83 6.01 4.39
C LEU A 57 2.44 7.19 3.65
N LEU A 58 1.92 7.53 2.46
CA LEU A 58 2.43 8.64 1.67
C LEU A 58 2.18 10.02 2.31
N LYS A 59 1.14 10.18 3.13
CA LYS A 59 0.93 11.42 3.90
C LYS A 59 1.89 11.53 5.08
N GLY A 60 2.33 10.40 5.63
CA GLY A 60 3.18 10.29 6.81
C GLY A 60 2.46 9.59 7.94
N VAL A 61 3.16 8.64 8.57
CA VAL A 61 2.70 7.80 9.69
C VAL A 61 3.75 7.77 10.79
N SER A 62 3.36 7.40 12.00
CA SER A 62 4.32 7.13 13.08
C SER A 62 5.12 5.85 12.81
N PRO A 63 6.30 5.67 13.45
CA PRO A 63 7.06 4.42 13.36
C PRO A 63 6.28 3.17 13.80
N GLU A 64 5.40 3.33 14.79
CA GLU A 64 4.55 2.27 15.34
C GLU A 64 3.46 1.88 14.33
N GLU A 65 2.82 2.87 13.71
CA GLU A 65 1.84 2.64 12.63
C GLU A 65 2.50 1.94 11.44
N LEU A 66 3.70 2.37 11.02
CA LEU A 66 4.45 1.71 9.95
C LEU A 66 4.77 0.26 10.30
N LYS A 67 5.23 0.00 11.53
CA LYS A 67 5.54 -1.36 11.99
C LYS A 67 4.30 -2.25 12.01
N ALA A 68 3.17 -1.73 12.46
CA ALA A 68 1.91 -2.48 12.47
C ALA A 68 1.46 -2.88 11.06
N LEU A 69 1.61 -1.97 10.08
CA LEU A 69 1.36 -2.27 8.67
C LEU A 69 2.34 -3.32 8.12
N GLU A 70 3.63 -3.21 8.45
CA GLU A 70 4.65 -4.18 8.04
C GLU A 70 4.44 -5.58 8.64
N GLU A 71 3.85 -5.68 9.84
CA GLU A 71 3.50 -6.97 10.45
C GLU A 71 2.24 -7.58 9.83
N ARG A 72 1.25 -6.73 9.52
CA ARG A 72 -0.04 -7.14 8.93
C ARG A 72 0.10 -7.54 7.46
N ASP A 73 0.75 -6.69 6.66
CA ASP A 73 0.85 -6.80 5.21
C ASP A 73 2.32 -6.94 4.81
N ASN A 74 2.85 -8.15 5.02
CA ASN A 74 4.27 -8.47 4.88
C ASN A 74 4.71 -9.27 3.63
N PRO A 75 3.94 -9.37 2.51
CA PRO A 75 4.44 -10.07 1.32
C PRO A 75 5.60 -9.29 0.68
N PHE A 76 6.38 -9.95 -0.16
CA PHE A 76 7.48 -9.32 -0.91
C PHE A 76 8.51 -8.62 0.01
N PRO A 77 9.31 -9.38 0.77
CA PRO A 77 10.32 -8.83 1.68
C PRO A 77 11.33 -7.92 0.94
N GLU A 78 11.57 -8.22 -0.33
CA GLU A 78 12.52 -7.54 -1.22
C GLU A 78 11.85 -6.56 -2.20
N ALA A 79 10.59 -6.18 -1.96
CA ALA A 79 9.90 -5.18 -2.79
C ALA A 79 10.79 -3.95 -3.05
N ASP A 80 10.90 -3.59 -4.33
CA ASP A 80 11.79 -2.56 -4.85
C ASP A 80 10.98 -1.41 -5.47
N PRO A 81 10.77 -0.31 -4.72
CA PRO A 81 10.04 0.86 -5.21
C PRO A 81 10.66 1.51 -6.45
N ARG A 82 11.93 1.23 -6.77
CA ARG A 82 12.60 1.80 -7.94
C ARG A 82 12.00 1.32 -9.26
N LEU A 83 11.25 0.22 -9.26
CA LEU A 83 10.52 -0.26 -10.44
C LEU A 83 9.47 0.75 -10.95
N TYR A 84 9.04 1.69 -10.10
CA TYR A 84 8.12 2.77 -10.47
C TYR A 84 8.82 4.04 -10.96
N LEU A 85 10.16 4.10 -10.91
CA LEU A 85 10.93 5.12 -11.60
C LEU A 85 10.95 4.72 -13.07
N GLY A 86 9.99 5.23 -13.84
CA GLY A 86 9.79 4.85 -15.24
C GLY A 86 11.09 4.75 -16.03
N VAL A 87 11.17 3.76 -16.93
CA VAL A 87 12.25 3.68 -17.90
C VAL A 87 12.12 4.91 -18.81
N GLY A 88 13.05 5.86 -18.65
CA GLY A 88 13.17 7.00 -19.57
C GLY A 88 13.60 6.56 -20.95
#